data_AF-A0A430FVA9-F1
#
_entry.id   AF-A0A430FVA9-F1
#
_cell.length_a   1.000
_cell.length_b   1.000
_cell.length_c   1.000
_cell.angle_alpha   90.00
_cell.angle_beta   90.00
_cell.angle_gamma   90.00
#
_symmetry.space_group_name_H-M   'P 1'
#
loop_
_entity.id
_entity.type
_entity.pdbx_description
1 polymer ?
#
loop_
_entity_poly.entity_id
_entity_poly.type
_entity_poly.pdbx_seq_one_letter_code
_entity_poly.pdbx_strand_id
1 'polypeptide(L)'
;MTHHTTPETLNAVYATIDALVDHARLRLDLDARDADWTRNRIFALFSLDSYRPTGTTSDGRPVDDLVADFRAAGVAAGLFHDEEGPSVADVVMGILSQPPSAILRRFAAIERAGDGGESDAPDNGGMDAMRWFYDYCVANTYVKRAVLDRNPRFDSHGLTITINMAKPEFKNMKKAAAGNAVSGGYPSCTICHENEGFAGRDKRTLRTIPVQLGDESWFWQFSPYGYFDQHGICVNDEHTPMHVDRDTFGQLLDFVDRFPGYFLGCNAALPRIGGSVLAHDHYQGGGELLPMHRAAAWATLTVDGYADTTVEILDWPGTAVRVVSPSRRSIIDVSDMIRLAWERYDDEAAGIASHDADGNRQSAVSPSAIVTDRGYEMSLILRNNAVSDLYPEGVFHAHPEFWPVKQEPIGLIEAQGLFILPGRLIDQLALIEDALAEGRPLPDAVSEFSLEWAELGFLLNGSRDRETIHKAIEDELGDICRRILVNTAVFKTKEQTKAFLMPLGCTPAIID
;
A
#
# COMPACT_ATOMS: atom_id res chain seq x y z
N MET A 1 -16.36 32.59 -24.76
CA MET A 1 -16.68 32.16 -26.13
C MET A 1 -17.62 30.98 -26.00
N THR A 2 -18.86 31.10 -26.46
CA THR A 2 -19.83 30.00 -26.44
C THR A 2 -19.44 29.01 -27.52
N HIS A 3 -18.82 27.88 -27.14
CA HIS A 3 -18.61 26.77 -28.04
C HIS A 3 -20.00 26.24 -28.45
N HIS A 4 -20.39 26.47 -29.70
CA HIS A 4 -21.57 25.81 -30.24
C HIS A 4 -21.20 24.36 -30.51
N THR A 5 -21.82 23.46 -29.76
CA THR A 5 -21.80 22.01 -29.99
C THR A 5 -22.26 21.72 -31.41
N THR A 6 -21.40 21.15 -32.25
CA THR A 6 -21.72 20.82 -33.64
C THR A 6 -22.16 19.35 -33.75
N PRO A 7 -22.92 18.96 -34.80
CA PRO A 7 -23.26 17.56 -35.02
C PRO A 7 -22.01 16.65 -35.13
N GLU A 8 -20.91 17.17 -35.65
CA GLU A 8 -19.64 16.44 -35.78
C GLU A 8 -18.98 16.20 -34.42
N THR A 9 -18.96 17.19 -33.52
CA THR A 9 -18.39 17.01 -32.18
C THR A 9 -19.24 16.08 -31.31
N LEU A 10 -20.57 16.09 -31.48
CA LEU A 10 -21.45 15.12 -30.80
C LEU A 10 -21.27 13.69 -31.28
N ASN A 11 -21.05 13.47 -32.58
CA ASN A 11 -20.76 12.12 -33.09
C ASN A 11 -19.50 11.52 -32.44
N ALA A 12 -18.48 12.33 -32.19
CA ALA A 12 -17.28 11.89 -31.48
C ALA A 12 -17.59 11.50 -30.01
N VAL A 13 -18.43 12.27 -29.31
CA VAL A 13 -18.90 11.92 -27.96
C VAL A 13 -19.69 10.60 -27.97
N TYR A 14 -20.60 10.42 -28.92
CA TYR A 14 -21.37 9.16 -29.02
C TYR A 14 -20.47 7.96 -29.28
N ALA A 15 -19.43 8.12 -30.11
CA ALA A 15 -18.47 7.06 -30.38
C ALA A 15 -17.69 6.64 -29.14
N THR A 16 -17.26 7.58 -28.31
CA THR A 16 -16.53 7.26 -27.06
C THR A 16 -17.46 6.64 -26.01
N ILE A 17 -18.71 7.09 -25.92
CA ILE A 17 -19.72 6.44 -25.06
C ILE A 17 -19.99 4.99 -25.52
N ASP A 18 -20.13 4.74 -26.82
CA ASP A 18 -20.33 3.38 -27.35
C ASP A 18 -19.14 2.47 -27.05
N ALA A 19 -17.91 2.98 -27.18
CA ALA A 19 -16.70 2.24 -26.81
C ALA A 19 -16.64 1.89 -25.31
N LEU A 20 -17.03 2.83 -24.43
CA LEU A 20 -17.07 2.60 -22.98
C LEU A 20 -18.16 1.60 -22.57
N VAL A 21 -19.34 1.64 -23.22
CA VAL A 21 -20.40 0.65 -22.99
C VAL A 21 -19.97 -0.74 -23.47
N ASP A 22 -19.28 -0.84 -24.61
CA ASP A 22 -18.70 -2.09 -25.09
C ASP A 22 -17.63 -2.64 -24.12
N HIS A 23 -16.74 -1.77 -23.62
CA HIS A 23 -15.77 -2.14 -22.58
C HIS A 23 -16.45 -2.70 -21.33
N ALA A 24 -17.51 -2.04 -20.85
CA ALA A 24 -18.25 -2.51 -19.68
C ALA A 24 -18.89 -3.89 -19.89
N ARG A 25 -19.35 -4.20 -21.10
CA ARG A 25 -19.89 -5.53 -21.44
C ARG A 25 -18.81 -6.61 -21.41
N LEU A 26 -17.59 -6.26 -21.82
CA LEU A 26 -16.48 -7.21 -21.91
C LEU A 26 -15.73 -7.40 -20.59
N ARG A 27 -15.67 -6.35 -19.76
CA ARG A 27 -14.76 -6.28 -18.60
C ARG A 27 -15.44 -5.99 -17.27
N LEU A 28 -16.66 -5.44 -17.29
CA LEU A 28 -17.39 -5.03 -16.08
C LEU A 28 -18.71 -5.77 -15.91
N ASP A 29 -18.83 -6.96 -16.50
CA ASP A 29 -20.00 -7.84 -16.41
C ASP A 29 -21.34 -7.13 -16.74
N LEU A 30 -21.33 -6.09 -17.58
CA LEU A 30 -22.55 -5.41 -18.01
C LEU A 30 -23.36 -6.33 -18.94
N ASP A 31 -24.57 -6.68 -18.51
CA ASP A 31 -25.49 -7.47 -19.32
C ASP A 31 -25.87 -6.74 -20.61
N ALA A 32 -25.86 -7.45 -21.74
CA ALA A 32 -26.20 -6.88 -23.03
C ALA A 32 -27.61 -6.28 -23.08
N ARG A 33 -28.55 -6.79 -22.27
CA ARG A 33 -29.92 -6.27 -22.15
C ARG A 33 -29.98 -4.90 -21.49
N ASP A 34 -28.98 -4.57 -20.68
CA ASP A 34 -28.89 -3.30 -19.95
C ASP A 34 -28.03 -2.26 -20.69
N ALA A 35 -27.42 -2.60 -21.83
CA ALA A 35 -26.53 -1.70 -22.57
C ALA A 35 -27.20 -0.38 -22.96
N ASP A 36 -28.42 -0.43 -23.50
CA ASP A 36 -29.18 0.77 -23.87
C ASP A 36 -29.60 1.58 -22.65
N TRP A 37 -29.99 0.91 -21.57
CA TRP A 37 -30.36 1.56 -20.33
C TRP A 37 -29.18 2.31 -19.70
N THR A 38 -28.01 1.67 -19.64
CA THR A 38 -26.76 2.25 -19.15
C THR A 38 -26.32 3.44 -20.01
N ARG A 39 -26.39 3.31 -21.34
CA ARG A 39 -26.08 4.42 -22.26
C ARG A 39 -26.99 5.62 -22.01
N ASN A 40 -28.29 5.40 -21.85
CA ASN A 40 -29.26 6.48 -21.58
C ASN A 40 -28.97 7.22 -20.26
N ARG A 41 -28.41 6.54 -19.26
CA ARG A 41 -27.98 7.19 -18.02
C ARG A 41 -26.79 8.12 -18.23
N ILE A 42 -25.86 7.78 -19.12
CA ILE A 42 -24.74 8.65 -19.50
C ILE A 42 -25.27 9.84 -20.29
N PHE A 43 -26.18 9.64 -21.24
CA PHE A 43 -26.82 10.71 -22.01
C PHE A 43 -27.54 11.73 -21.11
N ALA A 44 -28.22 11.25 -20.07
CA ALA A 44 -28.92 12.10 -19.11
C ALA A 44 -27.97 13.07 -18.36
N LEU A 45 -26.69 12.71 -18.15
CA LEU A 45 -25.72 13.60 -17.49
C LEU A 45 -25.46 14.88 -18.31
N PHE A 46 -25.51 14.77 -19.63
CA PHE A 46 -25.13 15.84 -20.56
C PHE A 46 -26.31 16.38 -21.36
N SER A 47 -27.54 16.00 -20.99
CA SER A 47 -28.78 16.37 -21.70
C SER A 47 -28.75 16.03 -23.20
N LEU A 48 -28.14 14.88 -23.56
CA LEU A 48 -28.07 14.43 -24.94
C LEU A 48 -29.39 13.78 -25.35
N ASP A 49 -30.07 14.37 -26.34
CA ASP A 49 -31.41 13.99 -26.79
C ASP A 49 -31.45 13.48 -28.25
N SER A 50 -30.27 13.40 -28.88
CA SER A 50 -30.06 12.86 -30.22
C SER A 50 -29.03 11.74 -30.14
N TYR A 51 -29.21 10.65 -30.87
CA TYR A 51 -28.20 9.59 -30.93
C TYR A 51 -28.41 8.74 -32.19
N ARG A 52 -27.31 8.35 -32.81
CA ARG A 52 -27.26 7.31 -33.83
C ARG A 52 -26.14 6.35 -33.46
N PRO A 53 -26.38 5.03 -33.45
CA PRO A 53 -25.31 4.05 -33.20
C PRO A 53 -24.11 4.28 -34.08
N THR A 54 -22.93 4.42 -33.48
CA THR A 54 -21.69 4.68 -34.22
C THR A 54 -21.01 3.37 -34.65
N GLY A 55 -21.31 2.26 -33.97
CA GLY A 55 -20.65 0.98 -34.17
C GLY A 55 -19.24 0.92 -33.57
N THR A 56 -18.83 1.94 -32.82
CA THR A 56 -17.53 1.99 -32.15
C THR A 56 -17.49 0.95 -31.04
N THR A 57 -16.41 0.18 -30.99
CA THR A 57 -16.12 -0.80 -29.93
C THR A 57 -14.95 -0.31 -29.10
N SER A 58 -14.76 -0.93 -27.93
CA SER A 58 -13.58 -0.74 -27.08
C SER A 58 -12.26 -1.15 -27.73
N ASP A 59 -12.31 -1.89 -28.85
CA ASP A 59 -11.20 -2.31 -29.73
C ASP A 59 -10.00 -3.00 -29.05
N GLY A 60 -10.16 -3.38 -27.77
CA GLY A 60 -9.14 -4.04 -26.96
C GLY A 60 -8.11 -3.09 -26.34
N ARG A 61 -8.22 -1.77 -26.54
CA ARG A 61 -7.34 -0.78 -25.91
C ARG A 61 -7.51 -0.73 -24.38
N PRO A 62 -6.48 -0.26 -23.65
CA PRO A 62 -6.58 0.04 -22.22
C PRO A 62 -7.75 0.99 -21.90
N VAL A 63 -8.41 0.76 -20.76
CA VAL A 63 -9.53 1.60 -20.33
C VAL A 63 -9.13 3.07 -20.13
N ASP A 64 -7.89 3.34 -19.74
CA ASP A 64 -7.39 4.70 -19.56
C ASP A 64 -7.37 5.48 -20.89
N ASP A 65 -7.12 4.82 -22.02
CA ASP A 65 -7.17 5.43 -23.35
C ASP A 65 -8.62 5.75 -23.73
N LEU A 66 -9.57 4.84 -23.45
CA LEU A 66 -10.99 5.04 -23.72
C LEU A 66 -11.55 6.22 -22.89
N VAL A 67 -11.13 6.33 -21.63
CA VAL A 67 -11.51 7.43 -20.75
C VAL A 67 -10.86 8.75 -21.19
N ALA A 68 -9.61 8.73 -21.65
CA ALA A 68 -8.94 9.91 -22.20
C ALA A 68 -9.65 10.41 -23.47
N ASP A 69 -10.00 9.52 -24.38
CA ASP A 69 -10.77 9.84 -25.59
C ASP A 69 -12.14 10.44 -25.24
N PHE A 70 -12.86 9.84 -24.29
CA PHE A 70 -14.14 10.35 -23.80
C PHE A 70 -14.01 11.77 -23.22
N ARG A 71 -12.98 12.01 -22.38
CA ARG A 71 -12.70 13.33 -21.81
C ARG A 71 -12.41 14.36 -22.89
N ALA A 72 -11.53 14.04 -23.83
CA ALA A 72 -11.17 14.92 -24.93
C ALA A 72 -12.39 15.27 -25.81
N ALA A 73 -13.22 14.28 -26.15
CA ALA A 73 -14.43 14.48 -26.92
C ALA A 73 -15.46 15.34 -26.17
N GLY A 74 -15.66 15.10 -24.87
CA GLY A 74 -16.57 15.87 -24.03
C GLY A 74 -16.18 17.35 -23.92
N VAL A 75 -14.89 17.62 -23.71
CA VAL A 75 -14.35 19.00 -23.68
C VAL A 75 -14.50 19.66 -25.05
N ALA A 76 -14.14 18.97 -26.14
CA ALA A 76 -14.27 19.50 -27.49
C ALA A 76 -15.73 19.81 -27.90
N ALA A 77 -16.69 19.02 -27.40
CA ALA A 77 -18.11 19.25 -27.60
C ALA A 77 -18.72 20.30 -26.65
N GLY A 78 -17.95 20.77 -25.65
CA GLY A 78 -18.38 21.76 -24.66
C GLY A 78 -19.32 21.19 -23.59
N LEU A 79 -19.26 19.89 -23.30
CA LEU A 79 -20.12 19.23 -22.31
C LEU A 79 -19.65 19.47 -20.87
N PHE A 80 -18.35 19.66 -20.68
CA PHE A 80 -17.70 19.99 -19.40
C PHE A 80 -16.31 20.60 -19.68
N HIS A 81 -15.72 21.25 -18.68
CA HIS A 81 -14.37 21.80 -18.76
C HIS A 81 -13.30 20.74 -18.45
N ASP A 82 -12.07 20.96 -18.90
CA ASP A 82 -10.98 19.96 -18.78
C ASP A 82 -10.69 19.59 -17.32
N GLU A 83 -10.76 20.57 -16.42
CA GLU A 83 -10.61 20.41 -14.97
C GLU A 83 -11.68 19.53 -14.33
N GLU A 84 -12.89 19.46 -14.91
CA GLU A 84 -13.99 18.60 -14.44
C GLU A 84 -13.83 17.16 -14.95
N GLY A 85 -13.01 16.95 -15.98
CA GLY A 85 -12.84 15.68 -16.68
C GLY A 85 -12.59 14.47 -15.77
N PRO A 86 -11.72 14.54 -14.74
CA PRO A 86 -11.51 13.43 -13.81
C PRO A 86 -12.76 13.04 -13.01
N SER A 87 -13.51 14.02 -12.48
CA SER A 87 -14.73 13.75 -11.72
C SER A 87 -15.83 13.21 -12.64
N VAL A 88 -15.99 13.79 -13.83
CA VAL A 88 -16.95 13.30 -14.84
C VAL A 88 -16.62 11.86 -15.26
N ALA A 89 -15.34 11.52 -15.42
CA ALA A 89 -14.92 10.15 -15.69
C ALA A 89 -15.28 9.19 -14.55
N ASP A 90 -15.11 9.56 -13.28
CA ASP A 90 -15.59 8.76 -12.14
C ASP A 90 -17.12 8.56 -12.18
N VAL A 91 -17.89 9.59 -12.55
CA VAL A 91 -19.35 9.44 -12.72
C VAL A 91 -19.70 8.41 -13.80
N VAL A 92 -19.10 8.54 -14.99
CA VAL A 92 -19.40 7.66 -16.13
C VAL A 92 -18.95 6.23 -15.85
N MET A 93 -17.74 6.03 -15.35
CA MET A 93 -17.25 4.70 -14.96
C MET A 93 -18.03 4.11 -13.78
N GLY A 94 -18.52 4.95 -12.87
CA GLY A 94 -19.43 4.54 -11.81
C GLY A 94 -20.78 4.03 -12.33
N ILE A 95 -21.33 4.64 -13.38
CA ILE A 95 -22.55 4.17 -14.06
C ILE A 95 -22.31 2.83 -14.77
N LEU A 96 -21.13 2.65 -15.37
CA LEU A 96 -20.74 1.42 -16.08
C LEU A 96 -20.39 0.27 -15.13
N SER A 97 -20.12 0.57 -13.86
CA SER A 97 -19.77 -0.41 -12.85
C SER A 97 -21.01 -1.11 -12.28
N GLN A 98 -20.92 -2.43 -12.06
CA GLN A 98 -21.92 -3.21 -11.34
C GLN A 98 -22.16 -2.69 -9.92
N PRO A 99 -23.38 -2.83 -9.37
CA PRO A 99 -23.64 -2.51 -7.97
C PRO A 99 -22.92 -3.50 -7.03
N PRO A 100 -22.67 -3.13 -5.76
CA PRO A 100 -21.98 -3.99 -4.79
C PRO A 100 -22.57 -5.40 -4.70
N SER A 101 -23.89 -5.53 -4.66
CA SER A 101 -24.57 -6.84 -4.60
C SER A 101 -24.28 -7.77 -5.79
N ALA A 102 -23.98 -7.23 -6.97
CA ALA A 102 -23.57 -8.04 -8.12
C ALA A 102 -22.10 -8.44 -8.03
N ILE A 103 -21.22 -7.52 -7.58
CA ILE A 103 -19.81 -7.81 -7.27
C ILE A 103 -19.70 -8.95 -6.27
N LEU A 104 -20.42 -8.86 -5.15
CA LEU A 104 -20.37 -9.88 -4.09
C LEU A 104 -20.87 -11.24 -4.57
N ARG A 105 -21.96 -11.28 -5.36
CA ARG A 105 -22.46 -12.52 -5.94
C ARG A 105 -21.44 -13.15 -6.89
N ARG A 106 -20.76 -12.32 -7.69
CA ARG A 106 -19.75 -12.78 -8.64
C ARG A 106 -18.50 -13.28 -7.93
N PHE A 107 -17.99 -12.54 -6.95
CA PHE A 107 -16.87 -12.93 -6.10
C PHE A 107 -17.14 -14.30 -5.46
N ALA A 108 -18.26 -14.43 -4.76
CA ALA A 108 -18.61 -15.67 -4.06
C ALA A 108 -18.87 -16.85 -5.01
N ALA A 109 -19.28 -16.58 -6.26
CA ALA A 109 -19.42 -17.63 -7.27
C ALA A 109 -18.07 -18.12 -7.79
N ILE A 110 -17.08 -17.23 -7.93
CA ILE A 110 -15.71 -17.60 -8.32
C ILE A 110 -15.02 -18.35 -7.19
N GLU A 111 -15.14 -17.85 -5.96
CA GLU A 111 -14.61 -18.48 -4.75
C GLU A 111 -15.09 -19.94 -4.65
N ARG A 112 -16.41 -20.17 -4.61
CA ARG A 112 -16.99 -21.52 -4.58
C ARG A 112 -16.63 -22.42 -5.77
N ALA A 113 -16.35 -21.84 -6.94
CA ALA A 113 -16.00 -22.63 -8.13
C ALA A 113 -14.54 -23.11 -8.10
N GLY A 114 -13.66 -22.37 -7.43
CA GLY A 114 -12.27 -22.79 -7.18
C GLY A 114 -12.15 -23.78 -6.02
N ASP A 115 -13.10 -23.77 -5.07
CA ASP A 115 -13.12 -24.65 -3.89
C ASP A 115 -13.48 -26.13 -4.19
N GLY A 116 -13.63 -26.54 -5.45
CA GLY A 116 -13.84 -27.95 -5.78
C GLY A 116 -14.37 -28.30 -7.17
N GLY A 117 -13.48 -28.86 -7.99
CA GLY A 117 -13.79 -30.08 -8.75
C GLY A 117 -13.04 -31.26 -8.12
N GLU A 118 -13.36 -32.51 -8.45
CA GLU A 118 -12.70 -33.76 -7.99
C GLU A 118 -11.20 -33.89 -8.37
N SER A 119 -10.46 -32.77 -8.49
CA SER A 119 -9.05 -32.73 -8.87
C SER A 119 -8.15 -32.43 -7.68
N ASP A 120 -7.01 -33.13 -7.60
CA ASP A 120 -5.92 -32.95 -6.63
C ASP A 120 -5.19 -31.57 -6.74
N ALA A 121 -5.85 -30.54 -7.30
CA ALA A 121 -5.32 -29.18 -7.32
C ALA A 121 -5.54 -28.53 -5.95
N PRO A 122 -4.61 -27.68 -5.45
CA PRO A 122 -4.83 -26.95 -4.22
C PRO A 122 -6.11 -26.11 -4.30
N ASP A 123 -6.72 -25.88 -3.13
CA ASP A 123 -7.90 -25.05 -2.96
C ASP A 123 -7.52 -23.58 -3.21
N ASN A 124 -7.95 -23.03 -4.36
CA ASN A 124 -7.48 -21.73 -4.88
C ASN A 124 -8.61 -20.68 -4.99
N GLY A 125 -9.83 -21.00 -4.54
CA GLY A 125 -11.02 -20.20 -4.85
C GLY A 125 -10.94 -18.75 -4.38
N GLY A 126 -10.48 -18.53 -3.14
CA GLY A 126 -10.26 -17.19 -2.62
C GLY A 126 -9.28 -16.37 -3.45
N MET A 127 -8.18 -16.98 -3.90
CA MET A 127 -7.16 -16.31 -4.72
C MET A 127 -7.66 -15.99 -6.13
N ASP A 128 -8.46 -16.88 -6.72
CA ASP A 128 -9.09 -16.65 -8.02
C ASP A 128 -10.11 -15.52 -7.96
N ALA A 129 -10.90 -15.45 -6.89
CA ALA A 129 -11.85 -14.38 -6.65
C ALA A 129 -11.15 -13.03 -6.44
N MET A 130 -10.05 -12.99 -5.68
CA MET A 130 -9.24 -11.79 -5.48
C MET A 130 -8.60 -11.28 -6.77
N ARG A 131 -8.10 -12.19 -7.62
CA ARG A 131 -7.54 -11.83 -8.93
C ARG A 131 -8.59 -11.24 -9.85
N TRP A 132 -9.75 -11.88 -9.96
CA TRP A 132 -10.88 -11.32 -10.71
C TRP A 132 -11.29 -9.95 -10.18
N PHE A 133 -11.38 -9.79 -8.86
CA PHE A 133 -11.80 -8.54 -8.25
C PHE A 133 -10.78 -7.41 -8.49
N TYR A 134 -9.49 -7.73 -8.49
CA TYR A 134 -8.43 -6.79 -8.85
C TYR A 134 -8.55 -6.34 -10.30
N ASP A 135 -8.69 -7.30 -11.24
CA ASP A 135 -8.87 -7.01 -12.66
C ASP A 135 -10.11 -6.15 -12.92
N TYR A 136 -11.21 -6.42 -12.19
CA TYR A 136 -12.42 -5.60 -12.23
C TYR A 136 -12.13 -4.17 -11.74
N CYS A 137 -11.43 -4.01 -10.61
CA CYS A 137 -11.06 -2.71 -10.06
C CYS A 137 -10.10 -1.92 -10.97
N VAL A 138 -9.26 -2.60 -11.77
CA VAL A 138 -8.46 -1.95 -12.82
C VAL A 138 -9.37 -1.54 -13.98
N ALA A 139 -10.23 -2.45 -14.45
CA ALA A 139 -11.11 -2.23 -15.59
C ALA A 139 -12.16 -1.13 -15.34
N ASN A 140 -12.56 -0.90 -14.09
CA ASN A 140 -13.49 0.17 -13.75
C ASN A 140 -12.78 1.49 -13.39
N THR A 141 -11.45 1.53 -13.52
CA THR A 141 -10.55 2.65 -13.25
C THR A 141 -10.39 3.01 -11.78
N TYR A 142 -10.86 2.20 -10.83
CA TYR A 142 -10.62 2.45 -9.41
C TYR A 142 -9.13 2.29 -9.06
N VAL A 143 -8.52 1.18 -9.48
CA VAL A 143 -7.06 0.95 -9.37
C VAL A 143 -6.36 1.58 -10.58
N LYS A 144 -5.49 2.56 -10.33
CA LYS A 144 -4.79 3.33 -11.37
C LYS A 144 -3.53 2.60 -11.87
N ARG A 145 -3.67 1.38 -12.39
CA ARG A 145 -2.53 0.50 -12.74
C ARG A 145 -1.54 1.16 -13.69
N ALA A 146 -2.00 1.88 -14.72
CA ALA A 146 -1.09 2.57 -15.66
C ALA A 146 -0.26 3.69 -15.03
N VAL A 147 -0.68 4.22 -13.87
CA VAL A 147 0.14 5.18 -13.10
C VAL A 147 1.19 4.43 -12.29
N LEU A 148 0.83 3.29 -11.71
CA LEU A 148 1.76 2.44 -10.95
C LEU A 148 2.88 1.89 -11.83
N ASP A 149 2.54 1.44 -13.05
CA ASP A 149 3.50 0.87 -14.00
C ASP A 149 4.52 1.90 -14.51
N ARG A 150 4.28 3.21 -14.30
CA ARG A 150 5.19 4.30 -14.67
C ARG A 150 6.12 4.74 -13.53
N ASN A 151 5.89 4.30 -12.30
CA ASN A 151 6.75 4.66 -11.19
C ASN A 151 8.14 4.04 -11.37
N PRO A 152 9.23 4.80 -11.23
CA PRO A 152 10.58 4.24 -11.13
C PRO A 152 10.61 3.19 -10.02
N ARG A 153 11.22 2.03 -10.31
CA ARG A 153 11.33 0.92 -9.36
C ARG A 153 12.60 0.12 -9.63
N PHE A 154 13.41 -0.08 -8.59
CA PHE A 154 14.67 -0.81 -8.65
C PHE A 154 14.98 -1.51 -7.33
N ASP A 155 15.81 -2.54 -7.36
CA ASP A 155 16.29 -3.24 -6.16
C ASP A 155 17.71 -2.79 -5.83
N SER A 156 17.97 -2.50 -4.55
CA SER A 156 19.28 -2.10 -4.07
C SER A 156 19.43 -2.44 -2.58
N HIS A 157 20.61 -2.90 -2.17
CA HIS A 157 20.92 -3.27 -0.78
C HIS A 157 19.92 -4.24 -0.11
N GLY A 158 19.31 -5.15 -0.87
CA GLY A 158 18.28 -6.08 -0.37
C GLY A 158 16.92 -5.43 -0.09
N LEU A 159 16.74 -4.19 -0.52
CA LEU A 159 15.49 -3.43 -0.50
C LEU A 159 14.95 -3.27 -1.92
N THR A 160 13.65 -2.98 -2.01
CA THR A 160 13.04 -2.50 -3.25
C THR A 160 12.66 -1.04 -3.06
N ILE A 161 13.07 -0.19 -3.99
CA ILE A 161 12.83 1.25 -3.95
C ILE A 161 11.88 1.60 -5.08
N THR A 162 10.87 2.43 -4.80
CA THR A 162 10.02 3.01 -5.84
C THR A 162 9.74 4.49 -5.59
N ILE A 163 9.68 5.28 -6.65
CA ILE A 163 9.29 6.69 -6.57
C ILE A 163 7.82 6.82 -7.01
N ASN A 164 6.91 7.09 -6.08
CA ASN A 164 5.49 7.14 -6.39
C ASN A 164 5.09 8.52 -6.92
N MET A 165 4.75 8.58 -8.21
CA MET A 165 4.37 9.80 -8.91
C MET A 165 2.94 10.26 -8.59
N ALA A 166 2.10 9.37 -8.09
CA ALA A 166 0.68 9.65 -7.81
C ALA A 166 0.41 10.07 -6.36
N LYS A 167 1.29 9.72 -5.43
CA LYS A 167 1.10 9.99 -4.00
C LYS A 167 1.46 11.45 -3.67
N PRO A 168 0.55 12.24 -3.08
CA PRO A 168 0.91 13.55 -2.51
C PRO A 168 1.90 13.39 -1.36
N GLU A 169 3.01 14.14 -1.36
CA GLU A 169 3.98 14.16 -0.26
C GLU A 169 3.49 15.03 0.90
N PHE A 170 3.58 14.53 2.13
CA PHE A 170 3.24 15.28 3.33
C PHE A 170 4.49 15.62 4.16
N LYS A 171 5.10 16.79 3.89
CA LYS A 171 6.24 17.31 4.66
C LYS A 171 5.95 17.62 6.14
N ASN A 172 4.68 17.57 6.57
CA ASN A 172 4.29 17.83 7.95
C ASN A 172 3.26 16.80 8.42
N MET A 173 3.63 16.02 9.43
CA MET A 173 2.78 14.97 10.01
C MET A 173 1.42 15.48 10.53
N LYS A 174 1.36 16.71 11.08
CA LYS A 174 0.09 17.30 11.53
C LYS A 174 -0.85 17.59 10.35
N LYS A 175 -0.30 17.92 9.17
CA LYS A 175 -1.11 18.08 7.94
C LYS A 175 -1.59 16.75 7.38
N ALA A 176 -0.81 15.67 7.51
CA ALA A 176 -1.23 14.32 7.13
C ALA A 176 -2.42 13.85 7.98
N ALA A 177 -2.35 14.02 9.31
CA ALA A 177 -3.45 13.68 10.21
C ALA A 177 -4.72 14.52 9.94
N ALA A 178 -4.55 15.81 9.65
CA ALA A 178 -5.67 16.70 9.28
C ALA A 178 -6.26 16.39 7.90
N GLY A 179 -5.48 15.84 6.96
CA GLY A 179 -5.97 15.43 5.64
C GLY A 179 -6.87 14.20 5.68
N ASN A 180 -6.70 13.35 6.69
CA ASN A 180 -7.53 12.15 6.90
C ASN A 180 -8.73 12.39 7.82
N ALA A 181 -8.66 13.42 8.68
CA ALA A 181 -9.78 13.85 9.49
C ALA A 181 -10.74 14.71 8.67
N VAL A 182 -11.98 14.24 8.48
CA VAL A 182 -13.03 15.10 7.93
C VAL A 182 -13.69 15.89 9.05
N SER A 183 -13.92 17.18 8.82
CA SER A 183 -14.64 18.04 9.75
C SER A 183 -16.12 17.60 9.84
N GLY A 184 -16.41 16.63 10.70
CA GLY A 184 -17.75 16.26 11.16
C GLY A 184 -18.75 15.77 10.11
N GLY A 185 -18.28 15.14 9.01
CA GLY A 185 -19.13 14.74 7.87
C GLY A 185 -19.31 13.22 7.68
N TYR A 186 -20.15 12.87 6.70
CA TYR A 186 -20.33 11.53 6.15
C TYR A 186 -19.62 11.42 4.78
N PRO A 187 -18.87 10.34 4.49
CA PRO A 187 -18.39 9.30 5.42
C PRO A 187 -17.42 9.86 6.46
N SER A 188 -17.26 9.19 7.60
CA SER A 188 -16.51 9.74 8.75
C SER A 188 -14.99 9.80 8.59
N CYS A 189 -14.41 9.06 7.65
CA CYS A 189 -13.01 9.21 7.22
C CYS A 189 -12.85 8.76 5.76
N THR A 190 -11.64 8.91 5.22
CA THR A 190 -11.33 8.58 3.81
C THR A 190 -11.35 7.08 3.49
N ILE A 191 -11.40 6.20 4.50
CA ILE A 191 -11.41 4.75 4.29
C ILE A 191 -12.66 4.04 4.83
N CYS A 192 -13.64 4.74 5.43
CA CYS A 192 -14.87 4.08 5.89
C CYS A 192 -15.65 3.39 4.76
N HIS A 193 -16.39 2.33 5.09
CA HIS A 193 -17.19 1.54 4.17
C HIS A 193 -18.14 2.41 3.31
N GLU A 194 -18.73 3.47 3.89
CA GLU A 194 -19.69 4.34 3.21
C GLU A 194 -19.09 5.17 2.07
N ASN A 195 -17.77 5.11 1.88
CA ASN A 195 -17.12 5.63 0.70
C ASN A 195 -17.47 4.83 -0.57
N GLU A 196 -17.95 3.58 -0.47
CA GLU A 196 -18.31 2.76 -1.63
C GLU A 196 -19.44 3.43 -2.44
N GLY A 197 -19.12 3.85 -3.67
CA GLY A 197 -20.07 4.58 -4.51
C GLY A 197 -20.23 6.07 -4.15
N PHE A 198 -19.48 6.60 -3.17
CA PHE A 198 -19.73 7.94 -2.64
C PHE A 198 -19.30 9.06 -3.60
N ALA A 199 -20.31 9.78 -4.08
CA ALA A 199 -20.16 10.89 -5.02
C ALA A 199 -19.31 12.05 -4.51
N GLY A 200 -19.41 12.39 -3.22
CA GLY A 200 -18.78 13.58 -2.65
C GLY A 200 -17.26 13.51 -2.54
N ARG A 201 -16.65 12.39 -2.92
CA ARG A 201 -15.18 12.16 -2.93
C ARG A 201 -14.71 11.48 -4.20
N ASP A 202 -15.52 11.49 -5.26
CA ASP A 202 -15.21 10.81 -6.53
C ASP A 202 -14.85 9.33 -6.34
N LYS A 203 -15.68 8.62 -5.56
CA LYS A 203 -15.53 7.20 -5.28
C LYS A 203 -16.65 6.35 -5.88
N ARG A 204 -17.25 6.77 -6.98
CA ARG A 204 -18.36 6.02 -7.60
C ARG A 204 -17.91 4.67 -8.17
N THR A 205 -16.62 4.56 -8.50
CA THR A 205 -15.96 3.34 -8.96
C THR A 205 -15.45 2.43 -7.84
N LEU A 206 -15.37 2.91 -6.59
CA LEU A 206 -14.93 2.07 -5.46
C LEU A 206 -15.88 0.88 -5.27
N ARG A 207 -15.32 -0.32 -5.14
CA ARG A 207 -16.00 -1.54 -4.71
C ARG A 207 -15.23 -2.21 -3.59
N THR A 208 -15.93 -2.92 -2.72
CA THR A 208 -15.34 -3.63 -1.57
C THR A 208 -15.82 -5.07 -1.49
N ILE A 209 -15.08 -5.92 -0.76
CA ILE A 209 -15.45 -7.32 -0.49
C ILE A 209 -15.51 -7.53 1.02
N PRO A 210 -16.60 -8.05 1.60
CA PRO A 210 -16.69 -8.31 3.03
C PRO A 210 -15.72 -9.43 3.42
N VAL A 211 -15.12 -9.25 4.58
CA VAL A 211 -14.18 -10.17 5.22
C VAL A 211 -14.60 -10.32 6.68
N GLN A 212 -14.69 -11.56 7.16
CA GLN A 212 -14.94 -11.84 8.57
C GLN A 212 -13.58 -12.07 9.24
N LEU A 213 -13.23 -11.26 10.23
CA LEU A 213 -12.00 -11.43 11.02
C LEU A 213 -12.39 -11.57 12.50
N GLY A 214 -12.15 -12.75 13.08
CA GLY A 214 -12.74 -13.13 14.36
C GLY A 214 -14.27 -13.00 14.33
N ASP A 215 -14.83 -12.35 15.35
CA ASP A 215 -16.27 -12.07 15.46
C ASP A 215 -16.67 -10.71 14.83
N GLU A 216 -15.74 -10.03 14.14
CA GLU A 216 -15.95 -8.69 13.61
C GLU A 216 -16.12 -8.65 12.08
N SER A 217 -16.93 -7.69 11.61
CA SER A 217 -17.12 -7.41 10.19
C SER A 217 -16.07 -6.44 9.68
N TRP A 218 -15.39 -6.84 8.62
CA TRP A 218 -14.38 -6.05 7.93
C TRP A 218 -14.67 -6.05 6.43
N PHE A 219 -13.95 -5.23 5.67
CA PHE A 219 -13.99 -5.26 4.22
C PHE A 219 -12.63 -5.02 3.58
N TRP A 220 -12.36 -5.76 2.52
CA TRP A 220 -11.22 -5.56 1.65
C TRP A 220 -11.50 -4.49 0.59
N GLN A 221 -10.54 -3.59 0.43
CA GLN A 221 -10.49 -2.57 -0.60
C GLN A 221 -9.09 -2.53 -1.22
N PHE A 222 -8.97 -2.65 -2.54
CA PHE A 222 -7.69 -2.40 -3.20
C PHE A 222 -7.29 -0.93 -3.11
N SER A 223 -5.99 -0.65 -3.04
CA SER A 223 -5.51 0.72 -3.04
C SER A 223 -5.58 1.30 -4.46
N PRO A 224 -6.18 2.49 -4.67
CA PRO A 224 -6.23 3.13 -5.98
C PRO A 224 -4.84 3.49 -6.49
N TYR A 225 -3.89 3.69 -5.57
CA TYR A 225 -2.48 3.99 -5.81
C TYR A 225 -1.60 2.93 -5.14
N GLY A 226 -1.85 1.65 -5.45
CA GLY A 226 -1.10 0.50 -4.93
C GLY A 226 0.42 0.68 -4.96
N TYR A 227 1.15 0.13 -3.98
CA TYR A 227 2.61 0.24 -3.94
C TYR A 227 3.31 -0.97 -4.56
N PHE A 228 2.58 -2.08 -4.63
CA PHE A 228 3.01 -3.39 -5.10
C PHE A 228 1.80 -4.13 -5.66
N ASP A 229 2.05 -5.31 -6.21
CA ASP A 229 0.99 -6.07 -6.87
C ASP A 229 -0.18 -6.40 -5.93
N GLN A 230 -1.40 -6.06 -6.37
CA GLN A 230 -2.63 -6.28 -5.61
C GLN A 230 -2.64 -5.68 -4.19
N HIS A 231 -1.90 -4.58 -3.97
CA HIS A 231 -1.92 -3.84 -2.72
C HIS A 231 -3.33 -3.38 -2.35
N GLY A 232 -3.78 -3.69 -1.13
CA GLY A 232 -5.04 -3.23 -0.58
C GLY A 232 -5.01 -3.11 0.95
N ILE A 233 -6.16 -2.74 1.48
CA ILE A 233 -6.42 -2.61 2.91
C ILE A 233 -7.65 -3.44 3.30
N CYS A 234 -7.59 -4.05 4.48
CA CYS A 234 -8.76 -4.65 5.13
C CYS A 234 -9.18 -3.69 6.25
N VAL A 235 -10.36 -3.11 6.17
CA VAL A 235 -10.80 -2.03 7.07
C VAL A 235 -11.95 -2.53 7.94
N ASN A 236 -11.94 -2.16 9.22
CA ASN A 236 -13.04 -2.48 10.12
C ASN A 236 -14.31 -1.77 9.65
N ASP A 237 -15.47 -2.42 9.62
CA ASP A 237 -16.73 -1.73 9.28
C ASP A 237 -17.04 -0.63 10.29
N GLU A 238 -16.71 -0.85 11.57
CA GLU A 238 -16.85 0.16 12.61
C GLU A 238 -15.69 1.16 12.58
N HIS A 239 -16.01 2.44 12.66
CA HIS A 239 -15.00 3.50 12.71
C HIS A 239 -14.43 3.67 14.12
N THR A 240 -13.53 2.75 14.48
CA THR A 240 -12.81 2.73 15.76
C THR A 240 -11.32 2.99 15.57
N PRO A 241 -10.63 3.61 16.54
CA PRO A 241 -9.18 3.81 16.45
C PRO A 241 -8.41 2.49 16.33
N MET A 242 -7.33 2.53 15.56
CA MET A 242 -6.45 1.38 15.36
C MET A 242 -5.81 0.91 16.67
N HIS A 243 -5.70 -0.41 16.83
CA HIS A 243 -5.02 -1.05 17.94
C HIS A 243 -4.26 -2.29 17.48
N VAL A 244 -3.37 -2.81 18.34
CA VAL A 244 -2.66 -4.06 18.10
C VAL A 244 -2.67 -4.84 19.41
N ASP A 245 -3.36 -5.97 19.43
CA ASP A 245 -3.44 -6.85 20.58
C ASP A 245 -3.40 -8.33 20.16
N ARG A 246 -3.87 -9.22 21.04
CA ARG A 246 -3.91 -10.65 20.77
C ARG A 246 -4.87 -11.00 19.63
N ASP A 247 -6.02 -10.33 19.57
CA ASP A 247 -7.06 -10.61 18.59
C ASP A 247 -6.60 -10.17 17.20
N THR A 248 -5.81 -9.09 17.11
CA THR A 248 -5.10 -8.71 15.87
C THR A 248 -4.37 -9.89 15.23
N PHE A 249 -3.63 -10.71 16.00
CA PHE A 249 -2.93 -11.86 15.41
C PHE A 249 -3.89 -12.91 14.85
N GLY A 250 -5.00 -13.18 15.56
CA GLY A 250 -6.05 -14.06 15.05
C GLY A 250 -6.66 -13.53 13.76
N GLN A 251 -7.01 -12.25 13.74
CA GLN A 251 -7.60 -11.58 12.58
C GLN A 251 -6.67 -11.61 11.36
N LEU A 252 -5.36 -11.37 11.53
CA LEU A 252 -4.40 -11.49 10.43
C LEU A 252 -4.38 -12.92 9.86
N LEU A 253 -4.46 -13.93 10.71
CA LEU A 253 -4.48 -15.33 10.30
C LEU A 253 -5.80 -15.70 9.60
N ASP A 254 -6.96 -15.18 10.04
CA ASP A 254 -8.25 -15.41 9.34
C ASP A 254 -8.21 -14.91 7.89
N PHE A 255 -7.53 -13.78 7.66
CA PHE A 255 -7.37 -13.26 6.31
C PHE A 255 -6.51 -14.16 5.43
N VAL A 256 -5.33 -14.56 5.92
CA VAL A 256 -4.41 -15.39 5.11
C VAL A 256 -4.88 -16.85 4.99
N ASP A 257 -5.76 -17.32 5.89
CA ASP A 257 -6.47 -18.59 5.71
C ASP A 257 -7.39 -18.55 4.49
N ARG A 258 -8.11 -17.44 4.29
CA ARG A 258 -9.00 -17.25 3.14
C ARG A 258 -8.25 -16.89 1.86
N PHE A 259 -7.15 -16.15 1.97
CA PHE A 259 -6.35 -15.65 0.85
C PHE A 259 -4.86 -16.00 1.01
N PRO A 260 -4.48 -17.29 0.91
CA PRO A 260 -3.15 -17.79 1.31
C PRO A 260 -1.98 -17.30 0.44
N GLY A 261 -2.26 -16.75 -0.75
CA GLY A 261 -1.24 -16.12 -1.58
C GLY A 261 -0.93 -14.67 -1.20
N TYR A 262 -1.63 -14.10 -0.22
CA TYR A 262 -1.42 -12.72 0.23
C TYR A 262 -0.74 -12.70 1.59
N PHE A 263 -0.06 -11.59 1.87
CA PHE A 263 0.25 -11.20 3.25
C PHE A 263 -0.78 -10.19 3.75
N LEU A 264 -0.94 -10.12 5.07
CA LEU A 264 -1.68 -9.06 5.74
C LEU A 264 -0.94 -8.63 7.01
N GLY A 265 -0.83 -7.33 7.23
CA GLY A 265 -0.22 -6.80 8.44
C GLY A 265 -0.81 -5.48 8.91
N CYS A 266 -0.42 -5.11 10.13
CA CYS A 266 -0.87 -3.89 10.80
C CYS A 266 0.30 -2.95 11.04
N ASN A 267 0.09 -1.65 10.85
CA ASN A 267 1.01 -0.66 11.41
C ASN A 267 0.95 -0.74 12.94
N ALA A 268 2.03 -0.33 13.61
CA ALA A 268 1.97 -0.19 15.05
C ALA A 268 1.04 0.98 15.41
N ALA A 269 0.14 0.75 16.37
CA ALA A 269 -0.84 1.72 16.86
C ALA A 269 -0.18 2.79 17.77
N LEU A 270 0.76 3.54 17.21
CA LEU A 270 1.44 4.66 17.84
C LEU A 270 1.54 5.84 16.86
N PRO A 271 1.48 7.08 17.36
CA PRO A 271 1.75 8.25 16.53
C PRO A 271 3.23 8.27 16.08
N ARG A 272 3.50 8.98 14.98
CA ARG A 272 4.85 9.25 14.41
C ARG A 272 5.60 8.08 13.76
N ILE A 273 5.04 6.87 13.72
CA ILE A 273 5.78 5.69 13.22
C ILE A 273 5.14 5.03 11.98
N GLY A 274 4.49 5.82 11.13
CA GLY A 274 4.06 5.37 9.79
C GLY A 274 2.58 5.03 9.61
N GLY A 275 1.78 5.00 10.69
CA GLY A 275 0.32 4.93 10.58
C GLY A 275 -0.26 6.23 10.02
N SER A 276 -0.82 6.19 8.80
CA SER A 276 -1.42 7.36 8.15
C SER A 276 -2.86 7.63 8.60
N VAL A 277 -3.64 6.57 8.88
CA VAL A 277 -5.04 6.65 9.34
C VAL A 277 -5.19 5.92 10.68
N LEU A 278 -4.69 6.52 11.77
CA LEU A 278 -4.79 5.91 13.11
C LEU A 278 -6.21 5.96 13.71
N ALA A 279 -7.10 6.77 13.12
CA ALA A 279 -8.45 6.98 13.62
C ALA A 279 -9.44 5.87 13.22
N HIS A 280 -9.11 5.06 12.20
CA HIS A 280 -9.94 3.97 11.72
C HIS A 280 -9.07 2.72 11.57
N ASP A 281 -9.42 1.67 12.31
CA ASP A 281 -8.72 0.40 12.32
C ASP A 281 -8.71 -0.27 10.95
N HIS A 282 -7.51 -0.67 10.52
CA HIS A 282 -7.29 -1.28 9.21
C HIS A 282 -5.95 -2.02 9.15
N TYR A 283 -5.93 -3.08 8.35
CA TYR A 283 -4.75 -3.82 7.96
C TYR A 283 -4.38 -3.51 6.51
N GLN A 284 -3.15 -3.76 6.12
CA GLN A 284 -2.65 -3.57 4.76
C GLN A 284 -1.87 -4.79 4.29
N GLY A 285 -1.98 -5.11 3.00
CA GLY A 285 -1.45 -6.34 2.45
C GLY A 285 -1.61 -6.46 0.94
N GLY A 286 -1.34 -7.63 0.40
CA GLY A 286 -1.54 -7.94 -1.01
C GLY A 286 -0.71 -9.12 -1.50
N GLY A 287 -0.66 -9.30 -2.82
CA GLY A 287 -0.11 -10.50 -3.47
C GLY A 287 1.40 -10.51 -3.72
N GLU A 288 2.12 -9.47 -3.31
CA GLU A 288 3.58 -9.41 -3.48
C GLU A 288 4.31 -9.75 -2.18
N LEU A 289 5.26 -10.69 -2.24
CA LEU A 289 6.20 -10.90 -1.14
C LEU A 289 7.17 -9.72 -1.05
N LEU A 290 7.22 -9.05 0.11
CA LEU A 290 8.17 -7.98 0.37
C LEU A 290 9.56 -8.53 0.76
N PRO A 291 10.64 -7.74 0.65
CA PRO A 291 11.99 -8.20 0.93
C PRO A 291 12.18 -8.85 2.31
N MET A 292 11.58 -8.31 3.37
CA MET A 292 11.67 -8.88 4.72
C MET A 292 11.00 -10.27 4.83
N HIS A 293 9.99 -10.59 4.02
CA HIS A 293 9.41 -11.95 3.98
C HIS A 293 10.42 -12.99 3.47
N ARG A 294 11.37 -12.56 2.61
CA ARG A 294 12.45 -13.40 2.08
C ARG A 294 13.72 -13.36 2.92
N ALA A 295 13.79 -12.51 3.94
CA ALA A 295 14.98 -12.36 4.76
C ALA A 295 15.30 -13.65 5.52
N ALA A 296 16.59 -14.02 5.50
CA ALA A 296 17.10 -15.17 6.22
C ALA A 296 17.06 -14.94 7.74
N ALA A 297 17.04 -16.04 8.49
CA ALA A 297 17.26 -16.00 9.93
C ALA A 297 18.75 -15.75 10.21
N TRP A 298 19.06 -14.75 11.02
CA TRP A 298 20.36 -14.59 11.66
C TRP A 298 20.55 -15.64 12.76
N ALA A 299 19.50 -15.91 13.53
CA ALA A 299 19.46 -17.04 14.48
C ALA A 299 18.04 -17.57 14.61
N THR A 300 17.93 -18.88 14.85
CA THR A 300 16.66 -19.57 15.11
C THR A 300 16.65 -20.06 16.56
N LEU A 301 15.57 -19.74 17.26
CA LEU A 301 15.35 -20.09 18.67
C LEU A 301 14.16 -21.04 18.79
N THR A 302 14.27 -22.02 19.68
CA THR A 302 13.14 -22.81 20.18
C THR A 302 12.43 -22.08 21.31
N VAL A 303 11.14 -22.35 21.51
CA VAL A 303 10.33 -21.70 22.56
C VAL A 303 9.85 -22.73 23.57
N ASP A 304 10.15 -22.51 24.85
CA ASP A 304 9.73 -23.38 25.94
C ASP A 304 8.20 -23.53 25.96
N GLY A 305 7.71 -24.76 25.97
CA GLY A 305 6.27 -25.07 25.96
C GLY A 305 5.61 -25.11 24.58
N TYR A 306 6.31 -24.72 23.51
CA TYR A 306 5.80 -24.73 22.12
C TYR A 306 6.76 -25.47 21.18
N ALA A 307 6.72 -26.81 21.24
CA ALA A 307 7.64 -27.68 20.48
C ALA A 307 7.47 -27.59 18.95
N ASP A 308 6.34 -27.05 18.48
CA ASP A 308 6.00 -26.85 17.07
C ASP A 308 6.29 -25.42 16.57
N THR A 309 7.02 -24.62 17.36
CA THR A 309 7.22 -23.20 17.09
C THR A 309 8.68 -22.80 17.19
N THR A 310 9.12 -21.99 16.23
CA THR A 310 10.43 -21.33 16.28
C THR A 310 10.27 -19.81 16.22
N VAL A 311 11.25 -19.12 16.80
CA VAL A 311 11.39 -17.66 16.68
C VAL A 311 12.71 -17.38 15.98
N GLU A 312 12.62 -16.79 14.79
CA GLU A 312 13.77 -16.36 13.99
C GLU A 312 14.07 -14.89 14.26
N ILE A 313 15.31 -14.56 14.63
CA ILE A 313 15.82 -13.19 14.56
C ILE A 313 16.24 -12.96 13.11
N LEU A 314 15.64 -11.99 12.42
CA LEU A 314 15.90 -11.79 10.99
C LEU A 314 17.24 -11.09 10.75
N ASP A 315 17.98 -11.53 9.74
CA ASP A 315 19.10 -10.78 9.17
C ASP A 315 18.56 -9.61 8.33
N TRP A 316 18.16 -8.57 9.05
CA TRP A 316 17.42 -7.42 8.52
C TRP A 316 17.97 -6.12 9.14
N PRO A 317 18.02 -4.98 8.43
CA PRO A 317 18.52 -3.73 9.00
C PRO A 317 17.67 -3.23 10.19
N GLY A 318 16.36 -3.50 10.17
CA GLY A 318 15.44 -3.21 11.28
C GLY A 318 15.45 -4.25 12.40
N THR A 319 14.77 -3.93 13.51
CA THR A 319 14.52 -4.90 14.59
C THR A 319 13.23 -5.66 14.31
N ALA A 320 13.37 -6.87 13.76
CA ALA A 320 12.24 -7.76 13.45
C ALA A 320 12.54 -9.20 13.87
N VAL A 321 11.50 -9.88 14.34
CA VAL A 321 11.50 -11.31 14.64
C VAL A 321 10.38 -12.00 13.87
N ARG A 322 10.55 -13.27 13.53
CA ARG A 322 9.53 -14.06 12.83
C ARG A 322 9.19 -15.30 13.65
N VAL A 323 7.93 -15.43 14.02
CA VAL A 323 7.39 -16.64 14.66
C VAL A 323 6.90 -17.56 13.55
N VAL A 324 7.35 -18.81 13.55
CA VAL A 324 6.98 -19.81 12.54
C VAL A 324 6.35 -21.01 13.23
N SER A 325 5.14 -21.39 12.81
CA SER A 325 4.46 -22.58 13.32
C SER A 325 3.35 -23.06 12.38
N PRO A 326 3.11 -24.38 12.23
CA PRO A 326 1.90 -24.89 11.62
C PRO A 326 0.66 -24.72 12.53
N SER A 327 0.84 -24.41 13.81
CA SER A 327 -0.23 -24.28 14.79
C SER A 327 -0.69 -22.84 14.93
N ARG A 328 -1.93 -22.58 14.53
CA ARG A 328 -2.61 -21.28 14.70
C ARG A 328 -2.61 -20.80 16.15
N ARG A 329 -2.79 -21.71 17.11
CA ARG A 329 -2.74 -21.36 18.54
C ARG A 329 -1.33 -20.95 18.96
N SER A 330 -0.33 -21.74 18.60
CA SER A 330 1.06 -21.52 19.03
C SER A 330 1.60 -20.20 18.46
N ILE A 331 1.28 -19.87 17.21
CA ILE A 331 1.71 -18.61 16.61
C ILE A 331 1.09 -17.40 17.32
N ILE A 332 -0.22 -17.43 17.63
CA ILE A 332 -0.89 -16.35 18.37
C ILE A 332 -0.29 -16.21 19.77
N ASP A 333 -0.11 -17.32 20.50
CA ASP A 333 0.41 -17.31 21.86
C ASP A 333 1.84 -16.75 21.94
N VAL A 334 2.73 -17.21 21.08
CA VAL A 334 4.13 -16.78 21.07
C VAL A 334 4.25 -15.33 20.57
N SER A 335 3.48 -14.94 19.56
CA SER A 335 3.47 -13.55 19.09
C SER A 335 2.95 -12.58 20.16
N ASP A 336 1.90 -12.95 20.88
CA ASP A 336 1.34 -12.14 21.97
C ASP A 336 2.27 -12.05 23.19
N MET A 337 2.97 -13.15 23.51
CA MET A 337 4.03 -13.14 24.52
C MET A 337 5.12 -12.11 24.20
N ILE A 338 5.61 -12.10 22.95
CA ILE A 338 6.62 -11.13 22.49
C ILE A 338 6.08 -9.71 22.52
N ARG A 339 4.84 -9.49 22.05
CA ARG A 339 4.18 -8.17 22.07
C ARG A 339 4.07 -7.62 23.49
N LEU A 340 3.54 -8.40 24.42
CA LEU A 340 3.36 -7.99 25.83
C LEU A 340 4.68 -7.68 26.51
N ALA A 341 5.74 -8.43 26.21
CA ALA A 341 7.07 -8.16 26.72
C ALA A 341 7.64 -6.85 26.16
N TRP A 342 7.47 -6.61 24.86
CA TRP A 342 7.97 -5.41 24.20
C TRP A 342 7.28 -4.12 24.67
N GLU A 343 5.96 -4.17 24.87
CA GLU A 343 5.16 -3.04 25.37
C GLU A 343 5.55 -2.59 26.78
N ARG A 344 6.34 -3.38 27.50
CA ARG A 344 6.78 -3.13 28.88
C ARG A 344 8.30 -3.04 29.00
N TYR A 345 9.02 -3.06 27.89
CA TYR A 345 10.47 -3.09 27.88
C TYR A 345 11.04 -1.67 27.95
N ASP A 346 11.91 -1.45 28.94
CA ASP A 346 12.68 -0.22 29.10
C ASP A 346 14.18 -0.57 29.04
N ASP A 347 14.96 0.27 28.36
CA ASP A 347 16.42 0.20 28.30
C ASP A 347 16.99 1.60 28.07
N GLU A 348 17.33 2.27 29.17
CA GLU A 348 17.87 3.63 29.15
C GLU A 348 19.17 3.73 28.33
N ALA A 349 20.01 2.70 28.35
CA ALA A 349 21.28 2.71 27.60
C ALA A 349 21.04 2.65 26.08
N ALA A 350 19.94 2.02 25.65
CA ALA A 350 19.50 2.00 24.27
C ALA A 350 18.53 3.15 23.90
N GLY A 351 18.19 4.03 24.85
CA GLY A 351 17.21 5.10 24.65
C GLY A 351 15.78 4.58 24.46
N ILE A 352 15.46 3.41 24.99
CA ILE A 352 14.15 2.78 24.90
C ILE A 352 13.38 3.05 26.19
N ALA A 353 12.24 3.71 26.07
CA ALA A 353 11.23 3.77 27.10
C ALA A 353 9.92 3.20 26.56
N SER A 354 9.28 2.35 27.33
CA SER A 354 7.98 1.76 27.03
C SER A 354 6.85 2.78 27.11
N HIS A 355 7.02 3.84 27.92
CA HIS A 355 6.05 4.90 28.16
C HIS A 355 6.73 6.27 28.31
N ASP A 356 6.01 7.34 27.98
CA ASP A 356 6.45 8.72 28.23
C ASP A 356 6.16 9.19 29.67
N ALA A 357 6.56 10.41 29.99
CA ALA A 357 6.35 11.00 31.31
C ALA A 357 4.87 11.20 31.69
N ASP A 358 3.97 11.26 30.70
CA ASP A 358 2.53 11.37 30.88
C ASP A 358 1.85 9.99 30.97
N GLY A 359 2.62 8.90 30.85
CA GLY A 359 2.16 7.52 30.89
C GLY A 359 1.59 7.02 29.57
N ASN A 360 1.77 7.73 28.45
CA ASN A 360 1.36 7.23 27.15
C ASN A 360 2.34 6.15 26.68
N ARG A 361 1.80 5.06 26.12
CA ARG A 361 2.61 3.99 25.53
C ARG A 361 3.48 4.51 24.39
N GLN A 362 4.75 4.10 24.39
CA GLN A 362 5.73 4.39 23.36
C GLN A 362 6.19 3.17 22.57
N SER A 363 6.00 1.95 23.09
CA SER A 363 6.35 0.69 22.41
C SER A 363 5.12 -0.03 21.87
N ALA A 364 5.21 -0.56 20.65
CA ALA A 364 4.21 -1.44 20.05
C ALA A 364 4.86 -2.31 18.97
N VAL A 365 4.15 -3.32 18.49
CA VAL A 365 4.61 -4.16 17.36
C VAL A 365 3.86 -3.80 16.08
N SER A 366 4.52 -3.97 14.95
CA SER A 366 3.90 -3.99 13.62
C SER A 366 3.91 -5.45 13.12
N PRO A 367 2.78 -6.18 13.26
CA PRO A 367 2.69 -7.56 12.82
C PRO A 367 2.41 -7.69 11.32
N SER A 368 2.88 -8.78 10.71
CA SER A 368 2.58 -9.18 9.33
C SER A 368 2.57 -10.70 9.23
N ALA A 369 1.48 -11.25 8.70
CA ALA A 369 1.25 -12.68 8.56
C ALA A 369 1.31 -13.12 7.09
N ILE A 370 1.90 -14.28 6.85
CA ILE A 370 1.83 -15.04 5.59
C ILE A 370 1.67 -16.53 5.87
N VAL A 371 1.19 -17.26 4.88
CA VAL A 371 1.24 -18.73 4.85
C VAL A 371 2.35 -19.15 3.89
N THR A 372 3.20 -20.08 4.34
CA THR A 372 4.26 -20.70 3.55
C THR A 372 4.18 -22.22 3.67
N ASP A 373 5.12 -22.92 3.04
CA ASP A 373 5.30 -24.36 3.23
C ASP A 373 5.68 -24.75 4.67
N ARG A 374 6.18 -23.81 5.47
CA ARG A 374 6.51 -23.99 6.89
C ARG A 374 5.29 -23.82 7.83
N GLY A 375 4.12 -23.49 7.28
CA GLY A 375 2.92 -23.14 8.03
C GLY A 375 2.69 -21.64 8.07
N TYR A 376 2.27 -21.11 9.21
CA TYR A 376 2.11 -19.67 9.40
C TYR A 376 3.44 -19.03 9.76
N GLU A 377 3.69 -17.85 9.20
CA GLU A 377 4.81 -17.00 9.58
C GLU A 377 4.28 -15.63 9.99
N MET A 378 4.53 -15.25 11.24
CA MET A 378 4.14 -13.97 11.82
C MET A 378 5.41 -13.16 12.09
N SER A 379 5.68 -12.18 11.25
CA SER A 379 6.75 -11.22 11.48
C SER A 379 6.29 -10.11 12.42
N LEU A 380 7.05 -9.84 13.47
CA LEU A 380 6.84 -8.75 14.41
C LEU A 380 8.00 -7.76 14.30
N ILE A 381 7.71 -6.56 13.79
CA ILE A 381 8.68 -5.46 13.82
C ILE A 381 8.49 -4.71 15.14
N LEU A 382 9.55 -4.60 15.93
CA LEU A 382 9.51 -3.88 17.21
C LEU A 382 9.62 -2.38 16.93
N ARG A 383 8.61 -1.62 17.36
CA ARG A 383 8.50 -0.18 17.11
C ARG A 383 8.50 0.58 18.41
N ASN A 384 9.13 1.75 18.39
CA ASN A 384 9.08 2.71 19.49
C ASN A 384 9.00 4.15 18.95
N ASN A 385 8.18 5.00 19.56
CA ASN A 385 7.95 6.39 19.09
C ASN A 385 8.52 7.47 20.05
N ALA A 386 9.49 7.08 20.89
CA ALA A 386 10.21 7.99 21.77
C ALA A 386 10.83 9.14 20.98
N VAL A 387 10.91 10.29 21.62
CA VAL A 387 11.50 11.53 21.09
C VAL A 387 12.59 11.99 22.05
N SER A 388 13.50 12.82 21.55
CA SER A 388 14.52 13.49 22.37
C SER A 388 14.75 14.91 21.89
N ASP A 389 15.49 15.72 22.65
CA ASP A 389 15.88 17.07 22.21
C ASP A 389 16.67 17.04 20.89
N LEU A 390 17.46 15.99 20.67
CA LEU A 390 18.20 15.78 19.43
C LEU A 390 17.29 15.33 18.28
N TYR A 391 16.31 14.48 18.58
CA TYR A 391 15.39 13.88 17.61
C TYR A 391 13.93 14.14 17.99
N PRO A 392 13.41 15.36 17.77
CA PRO A 392 12.05 15.74 18.17
C PRO A 392 10.96 15.02 17.36
N GLU A 393 11.29 14.57 16.14
CA GLU A 393 10.37 13.77 15.30
C GLU A 393 10.40 12.27 15.65
N GLY A 394 11.41 11.82 16.40
CA GLY A 394 11.52 10.44 16.90
C GLY A 394 12.96 9.92 16.92
N VAL A 395 13.35 9.26 18.00
CA VAL A 395 14.65 8.58 18.15
C VAL A 395 14.77 7.45 17.12
N PHE A 396 13.69 6.70 16.92
CA PHE A 396 13.61 5.56 15.99
C PHE A 396 12.87 5.93 14.70
N HIS A 397 13.36 6.97 14.04
CA HIS A 397 12.74 7.58 12.85
C HIS A 397 13.78 7.83 11.74
N ALA A 398 13.34 8.25 10.54
CA ALA A 398 14.23 8.90 9.58
C ALA A 398 14.82 10.19 10.19
N HIS A 399 16.15 10.27 10.27
CA HIS A 399 16.88 11.38 10.89
C HIS A 399 17.12 12.52 9.90
N PRO A 400 17.40 13.76 10.39
CA PRO A 400 17.46 14.96 9.56
C PRO A 400 18.37 14.89 8.33
N GLU A 401 19.48 14.18 8.43
CA GLU A 401 20.43 13.98 7.33
C GLU A 401 19.84 13.26 6.11
N PHE A 402 18.76 12.49 6.28
CA PHE A 402 18.12 11.74 5.20
C PHE A 402 16.79 12.35 4.72
N TRP A 403 16.37 13.48 5.28
CA TRP A 403 15.13 14.16 4.89
C TRP A 403 15.07 14.64 3.42
N PRO A 404 16.18 15.02 2.75
CA PRO A 404 16.16 15.31 1.32
C PRO A 404 15.56 14.15 0.51
N VAL A 405 15.90 12.92 0.87
CA VAL A 405 15.32 11.71 0.27
C VAL A 405 13.96 11.38 0.87
N LYS A 406 13.87 11.22 2.20
CA LYS A 406 12.66 10.78 2.87
C LYS A 406 12.53 11.35 4.28
N GLN A 407 11.57 12.26 4.43
CA GLN A 407 11.18 12.81 5.72
C GLN A 407 9.97 12.10 6.36
N GLU A 408 9.12 11.46 5.54
CA GLU A 408 7.92 10.78 6.03
C GLU A 408 8.27 9.60 6.95
N PRO A 409 7.45 9.31 7.98
CA PRO A 409 7.64 8.15 8.82
C PRO A 409 7.58 6.83 8.06
N ILE A 410 8.36 5.87 8.55
CA ILE A 410 8.48 4.54 7.96
C ILE A 410 7.26 3.69 8.32
N GLY A 411 6.37 3.48 7.33
CA GLY A 411 5.21 2.59 7.46
C GLY A 411 5.59 1.12 7.47
N LEU A 412 4.62 0.23 7.74
CA LEU A 412 4.83 -1.23 7.69
C LEU A 412 5.48 -1.68 6.37
N ILE A 413 4.97 -1.24 5.22
CA ILE A 413 5.48 -1.66 3.90
C ILE A 413 6.97 -1.33 3.73
N GLU A 414 7.37 -0.15 4.20
CA GLU A 414 8.75 0.35 4.10
C GLU A 414 9.66 -0.34 5.12
N ALA A 415 9.16 -0.57 6.33
CA ALA A 415 9.85 -1.36 7.35
C ALA A 415 10.10 -2.81 6.90
N GLN A 416 9.23 -3.34 6.03
CA GLN A 416 9.37 -4.64 5.37
C GLN A 416 10.23 -4.61 4.10
N GLY A 417 10.75 -3.45 3.71
CA GLY A 417 11.80 -3.30 2.70
C GLY A 417 11.34 -2.79 1.34
N LEU A 418 10.07 -2.43 1.17
CA LEU A 418 9.60 -1.71 -0.03
C LEU A 418 9.45 -0.22 0.27
N PHE A 419 10.47 0.56 -0.08
CA PHE A 419 10.49 2.00 0.16
C PHE A 419 9.70 2.76 -0.90
N ILE A 420 8.75 3.58 -0.44
CA ILE A 420 7.98 4.46 -1.31
C ILE A 420 8.50 5.89 -1.11
N LEU A 421 9.27 6.34 -2.09
CA LEU A 421 9.86 7.66 -2.15
C LEU A 421 8.92 8.66 -2.85
N PRO A 422 9.01 9.96 -2.53
CA PRO A 422 8.09 10.96 -3.04
C PRO A 422 8.40 11.36 -4.49
N GLY A 423 7.36 11.61 -5.29
CA GLY A 423 7.47 11.94 -6.72
C GLY A 423 8.39 13.13 -7.06
N ARG A 424 8.56 14.10 -6.16
CA ARG A 424 9.48 15.23 -6.34
C ARG A 424 10.93 14.83 -6.60
N LEU A 425 11.35 13.64 -6.15
CA LEU A 425 12.72 13.18 -6.32
C LEU A 425 13.08 13.01 -7.80
N ILE A 426 12.12 12.74 -8.69
CA ILE A 426 12.40 12.59 -10.13
C ILE A 426 13.13 13.84 -10.66
N ASP A 427 12.54 15.02 -10.43
CA ASP A 427 13.11 16.26 -10.93
C ASP A 427 14.38 16.67 -10.17
N GLN A 428 14.42 16.41 -8.85
CA GLN A 428 15.59 16.74 -8.02
C GLN A 428 16.82 15.89 -8.39
N LEU A 429 16.62 14.59 -8.62
CA LEU A 429 17.69 13.67 -9.02
C LEU A 429 18.15 13.95 -10.44
N ALA A 430 17.26 14.31 -11.36
CA ALA A 430 17.66 14.72 -12.72
C ALA A 430 18.61 15.94 -12.70
N LEU A 431 18.36 16.92 -11.82
CA LEU A 431 19.26 18.07 -11.64
C LEU A 431 20.64 17.66 -11.10
N ILE A 432 20.69 16.67 -10.21
CA ILE A 432 21.93 16.12 -9.66
C ILE A 432 22.69 15.35 -10.75
N GLU A 433 22.01 14.49 -11.51
CA GLU A 433 22.56 13.74 -12.64
C GLU A 433 23.21 14.66 -13.67
N ASP A 434 22.49 15.71 -14.08
CA ASP A 434 22.98 16.69 -15.05
C ASP A 434 24.22 17.43 -14.53
N ALA A 435 24.22 17.85 -13.26
CA ALA A 435 25.35 18.52 -12.65
C ALA A 435 26.60 17.62 -12.58
N LEU A 436 26.43 16.34 -12.21
CA LEU A 436 27.51 15.34 -12.17
C LEU A 436 28.09 15.09 -13.57
N ALA A 437 27.24 14.86 -14.57
CA ALA A 437 27.65 14.57 -15.94
C ALA A 437 28.40 15.76 -16.57
N GLU A 438 27.96 16.98 -16.30
CA GLU A 438 28.59 18.21 -16.81
C GLU A 438 29.82 18.63 -15.98
N GLY A 439 30.00 18.07 -14.79
CA GLY A 439 31.03 18.46 -13.83
C GLY A 439 30.82 19.86 -13.26
N ARG A 440 29.56 20.24 -13.05
CA ARG A 440 29.14 21.47 -12.37
C ARG A 440 29.03 21.22 -10.86
N PRO A 441 29.09 22.27 -10.01
CA PRO A 441 28.77 22.13 -8.60
C PRO A 441 27.29 21.75 -8.40
N LEU A 442 26.96 21.21 -7.21
CA LEU A 442 25.59 20.95 -6.78
C LEU A 442 24.73 22.21 -6.97
N PRO A 443 23.61 22.15 -7.72
CA PRO A 443 22.75 23.32 -7.93
C PRO A 443 22.08 23.79 -6.63
N ASP A 444 21.95 25.10 -6.45
CA ASP A 444 21.32 25.71 -5.26
C ASP A 444 19.90 25.17 -4.99
N ALA A 445 19.14 24.87 -6.06
CA ALA A 445 17.78 24.34 -5.99
C ALA A 445 17.68 22.95 -5.32
N VAL A 446 18.79 22.20 -5.27
CA VAL A 446 18.92 20.88 -4.63
C VAL A 446 20.06 20.88 -3.61
N SER A 447 20.39 22.05 -3.05
CA SER A 447 21.47 22.21 -2.07
C SER A 447 21.27 21.39 -0.79
N GLU A 448 20.03 20.98 -0.50
CA GLU A 448 19.71 20.07 0.61
C GLU A 448 20.34 18.68 0.45
N PHE A 449 20.65 18.23 -0.78
CA PHE A 449 21.28 16.93 -1.08
C PHE A 449 22.81 16.94 -0.92
N SER A 450 23.33 17.74 0.00
CA SER A 450 24.78 17.95 0.16
C SER A 450 25.54 16.69 0.62
N LEU A 451 24.88 15.83 1.40
CA LEU A 451 25.43 14.56 1.86
C LEU A 451 25.54 13.59 0.69
N GLU A 452 24.43 13.37 0.00
CA GLU A 452 24.31 12.47 -1.15
C GLU A 452 25.26 12.90 -2.26
N TRP A 453 25.37 14.20 -2.52
CA TRP A 453 26.34 14.73 -3.48
C TRP A 453 27.79 14.38 -3.14
N ALA A 454 28.17 14.46 -1.87
CA ALA A 454 29.53 14.12 -1.42
C ALA A 454 29.81 12.61 -1.56
N GLU A 455 28.84 11.77 -1.17
CA GLU A 455 28.94 10.31 -1.27
C GLU A 455 28.99 9.84 -2.74
N LEU A 456 28.12 10.39 -3.60
CA LEU A 456 28.15 10.16 -5.05
C LEU A 456 29.48 10.59 -5.67
N GLY A 457 30.04 11.73 -5.26
CA GLY A 457 31.35 12.19 -5.74
C GLY A 457 32.48 11.20 -5.45
N PHE A 458 32.43 10.54 -4.28
CA PHE A 458 33.38 9.48 -3.92
C PHE A 458 33.15 8.20 -4.74
N LEU A 459 31.89 7.74 -4.82
CA LEU A 459 31.52 6.52 -5.55
C LEU A 459 31.87 6.60 -7.03
N LEU A 460 31.63 7.75 -7.66
CA LEU A 460 31.87 7.94 -9.09
C LEU A 460 33.35 8.08 -9.43
N ASN A 461 34.21 8.46 -8.48
CA ASN A 461 35.65 8.64 -8.68
C ASN A 461 35.99 9.44 -9.96
N GLY A 462 35.23 10.51 -10.22
CA GLY A 462 35.39 11.38 -11.38
C GLY A 462 34.75 10.90 -12.69
N SER A 463 34.04 9.76 -12.68
CA SER A 463 33.21 9.33 -13.82
C SER A 463 32.13 10.37 -14.13
N ARG A 464 31.92 10.61 -15.43
CA ARG A 464 30.88 11.52 -15.96
C ARG A 464 29.91 10.82 -16.91
N ASP A 465 30.04 9.50 -16.99
CA ASP A 465 29.15 8.68 -17.82
C ASP A 465 27.75 8.62 -17.19
N ARG A 466 26.71 8.93 -17.97
CA ARG A 466 25.35 9.05 -17.46
C ARG A 466 24.79 7.74 -16.93
N GLU A 467 25.10 6.61 -17.57
CA GLU A 467 24.64 5.31 -17.09
C GLU A 467 25.27 4.96 -15.75
N THR A 468 26.57 5.24 -15.59
CA THR A 468 27.30 5.06 -14.33
C THR A 468 26.75 5.97 -13.23
N ILE A 469 26.47 7.24 -13.54
CA ILE A 469 25.87 8.20 -12.61
C ILE A 469 24.49 7.72 -12.15
N HIS A 470 23.64 7.32 -13.10
CA HIS A 470 22.29 6.86 -12.80
C HIS A 470 22.30 5.67 -11.84
N LYS A 471 23.13 4.65 -12.12
CA LYS A 471 23.29 3.48 -11.23
C LYS A 471 23.83 3.85 -9.85
N ALA A 472 24.77 4.80 -9.78
CA ALA A 472 25.30 5.26 -8.49
C ALA A 472 24.22 5.97 -7.66
N ILE A 473 23.32 6.72 -8.29
CA ILE A 473 22.18 7.33 -7.62
C ILE A 473 21.18 6.28 -7.12
N GLU A 474 20.85 5.28 -7.94
CA GLU A 474 19.99 4.17 -7.49
C GLU A 474 20.61 3.42 -6.30
N ASP A 475 21.92 3.13 -6.35
CA ASP A 475 22.66 2.49 -5.27
C ASP A 475 22.62 3.33 -3.98
N GLU A 476 22.93 4.62 -4.09
CA GLU A 476 22.93 5.59 -2.99
C GLU A 476 21.54 5.74 -2.34
N LEU A 477 20.48 5.85 -3.14
CA LEU A 477 19.10 5.86 -2.63
C LEU A 477 18.78 4.58 -1.85
N GLY A 478 19.25 3.43 -2.35
CA GLY A 478 19.13 2.14 -1.67
C GLY A 478 19.86 2.13 -0.32
N ASP A 479 21.11 2.59 -0.26
CA ASP A 479 21.86 2.65 1.00
C ASP A 479 21.24 3.65 1.99
N ILE A 480 20.77 4.81 1.54
CA ILE A 480 20.03 5.75 2.39
C ILE A 480 18.80 5.08 3.01
N CYS A 481 17.99 4.38 2.21
CA CYS A 481 16.82 3.66 2.71
C CYS A 481 17.22 2.58 3.74
N ARG A 482 18.32 1.86 3.50
CA ARG A 482 18.87 0.89 4.46
C ARG A 482 19.34 1.57 5.75
N ARG A 483 20.05 2.70 5.67
CA ARG A 483 20.50 3.50 6.82
C ARG A 483 19.30 4.04 7.62
N ILE A 484 18.23 4.46 6.95
CA ILE A 484 16.96 4.83 7.60
C ILE A 484 16.39 3.64 8.38
N LEU A 485 16.38 2.42 7.83
CA LEU A 485 15.92 1.25 8.60
C LEU A 485 16.78 1.01 9.85
N VAL A 486 18.10 1.20 9.78
CA VAL A 486 19.00 1.13 10.94
C VAL A 486 18.67 2.20 11.98
N ASN A 487 18.27 3.40 11.56
CA ASN A 487 17.80 4.44 12.48
C ASN A 487 16.52 4.00 13.20
N THR A 488 15.57 3.41 12.46
CA THR A 488 14.31 2.90 13.03
C THR A 488 14.45 1.63 13.89
N ALA A 489 15.58 0.92 13.80
CA ALA A 489 15.84 -0.25 14.61
C ALA A 489 15.95 0.13 16.10
N VAL A 490 15.14 -0.49 16.95
CA VAL A 490 15.16 -0.24 18.40
C VAL A 490 16.36 -0.90 19.07
N PHE A 491 16.70 -2.11 18.63
CA PHE A 491 17.94 -2.78 19.00
C PHE A 491 18.98 -2.60 17.90
N LYS A 492 20.15 -2.06 18.27
CA LYS A 492 21.25 -1.76 17.34
C LYS A 492 22.07 -2.99 16.98
N THR A 493 21.96 -4.08 17.73
CA THR A 493 22.57 -5.38 17.38
C THR A 493 21.58 -6.54 17.50
N LYS A 494 21.90 -7.66 16.81
CA LYS A 494 21.10 -8.88 16.87
C LYS A 494 21.21 -9.59 18.22
N GLU A 495 22.35 -9.43 18.90
CA GLU A 495 22.57 -9.91 20.25
C GLU A 495 21.65 -9.23 21.26
N GLN A 496 21.34 -7.94 21.09
CA GLN A 496 20.34 -7.26 21.93
C GLN A 496 18.94 -7.83 21.72
N THR A 497 18.57 -8.12 20.46
CA THR A 497 17.28 -8.79 20.15
C THR A 497 17.22 -10.17 20.80
N LYS A 498 18.31 -10.94 20.72
CA LYS A 498 18.43 -12.25 21.38
C LYS A 498 18.30 -12.12 22.91
N ALA A 499 18.99 -11.15 23.51
CA ALA A 499 18.93 -10.91 24.95
C ALA A 499 17.52 -10.52 25.42
N PHE A 500 16.77 -9.78 24.61
CA PHE A 500 15.36 -9.49 24.86
C PHE A 500 14.47 -10.74 24.83
N LEU A 501 14.72 -11.66 23.89
CA LEU A 501 13.91 -12.88 23.73
C LEU A 501 14.20 -13.97 24.78
N MET A 502 15.44 -14.07 25.28
CA MET A 502 15.85 -15.15 26.18
C MET A 502 15.01 -15.26 27.47
N PRO A 503 14.68 -14.17 28.19
CA PRO A 503 13.79 -14.22 29.36
C PRO A 503 12.38 -14.72 29.06
N LEU A 504 11.96 -14.75 27.79
CA LEU A 504 10.65 -15.23 27.36
C LEU A 504 10.61 -16.75 27.13
N GLY A 505 11.68 -17.48 27.48
CA GLY A 505 11.79 -18.92 27.24
C GLY A 505 12.28 -19.27 25.83
N CYS A 506 12.85 -18.30 25.09
CA CYS A 506 13.47 -18.55 23.80
C CYS A 506 14.93 -18.99 23.98
N THR A 507 15.28 -20.16 23.49
CA THR A 507 16.63 -20.75 23.61
C THR A 507 17.22 -21.05 22.23
N PRO A 508 18.54 -20.92 22.00
CA PRO A 508 19.14 -21.28 20.72
C PRO A 508 18.84 -22.73 20.37
N ALA A 509 18.38 -22.98 19.14
CA ALA A 509 18.17 -24.34 18.67
C ALA A 509 19.51 -25.10 18.72
N ILE A 510 19.51 -26.29 19.34
CA ILE A 510 20.65 -27.20 19.30
C ILE A 510 20.67 -27.78 17.88
N ILE A 511 21.62 -27.34 17.07
CA ILE A 511 21.87 -27.94 15.75
C ILE A 511 22.69 -29.20 16.01
N ASP A 512 22.04 -30.36 15.97
CA ASP A 512 22.73 -31.66 15.92
C ASP A 512 23.33 -31.94 14.54
#